data_AF-A0A258I2A3-F1
#
_entry.id   AF-A0A258I2A3-F1
#
_cell.length_a   1.000
_cell.length_b   1.000
_cell.length_c   1.000
_cell.angle_alpha   90.00
_cell.angle_beta   90.00
_cell.angle_gamma   90.00
#
_symmetry.space_group_name_H-M   'P 1'
#
loop_
_entity.id
_entity.type
_entity.pdbx_description
1 polymer ?
#
loop_
_entity_poly.entity_id
_entity_poly.type
_entity_poly.pdbx_seq_one_letter_code
_entity_poly.pdbx_strand_id
1 'polypeptide(L)'
;MIAARLFPHVSLVTIEREVKREFGHRRKLYAYKVDRGSMLAEVADRELALASAWGEDLARMIAALDQPGAPAPAGHGFSWHERRGAVLRELDLRDRLYPKWIADGRVIERDAAHQVACLQCLLELYEDGFDFTGFNGARPKLVGTRTPEQVAASVDFFQLQYGRSLRIKSPMLEAIARKALATDGAEPDAVGEQKEMAL
;
A
#
# COMPACT_ATOMS: atom_id res chain seq x y z
N MET A 1 5.06 7.40 -6.94
CA MET A 1 4.31 7.23 -5.68
C MET A 1 4.97 8.05 -4.61
N ILE A 2 4.16 8.72 -3.78
CA ILE A 2 4.65 9.58 -2.70
C ILE A 2 5.34 8.73 -1.63
N ALA A 3 4.78 7.56 -1.30
CA ALA A 3 5.33 6.62 -0.32
C ALA A 3 6.81 6.26 -0.55
N ALA A 4 7.20 6.04 -1.80
CA ALA A 4 8.57 5.70 -2.20
C ALA A 4 9.60 6.78 -1.84
N ARG A 5 9.20 8.04 -2.03
CA ARG A 5 10.03 9.22 -1.81
C ARG A 5 10.13 9.53 -0.33
N LEU A 6 9.04 9.34 0.41
CA LEU A 6 8.99 9.57 1.86
C LEU A 6 9.72 8.48 2.64
N PHE A 7 9.71 7.23 2.15
CA PHE A 7 10.26 6.07 2.86
C PHE A 7 11.25 5.28 1.99
N PRO A 8 12.41 5.84 1.59
CA PRO A 8 13.35 5.18 0.68
C PRO A 8 14.00 3.91 1.25
N HIS A 9 13.88 3.69 2.56
CA HIS A 9 14.42 2.54 3.28
C HIS A 9 13.38 1.42 3.48
N VAL A 10 12.12 1.66 3.11
CA VAL A 10 11.00 0.74 3.30
C VAL A 10 10.60 0.15 1.94
N SER A 11 10.55 -1.17 1.84
CA SER A 11 10.05 -1.90 0.68
C SER A 11 8.71 -2.59 0.97
N LEU A 12 7.97 -2.99 -0.07
CA LEU A 12 6.73 -3.76 0.15
C LEU A 12 6.98 -5.04 0.96
N VAL A 13 8.14 -5.67 0.76
CA VAL A 13 8.56 -6.86 1.53
C VAL A 13 8.81 -6.53 3.01
N THR A 14 9.39 -5.38 3.34
CA THR A 14 9.57 -5.01 4.75
C THR A 14 8.24 -4.64 5.41
N ILE A 15 7.33 -3.99 4.69
CA ILE A 15 5.98 -3.72 5.19
C ILE A 15 5.23 -5.03 5.42
N GLU A 16 5.31 -5.99 4.49
CA GLU A 16 4.69 -7.31 4.64
C GLU A 16 5.21 -8.06 5.87
N ARG A 17 6.53 -8.05 6.10
CA ARG A 17 7.14 -8.64 7.31
C ARG A 17 6.65 -7.95 8.58
N GLU A 18 6.55 -6.63 8.57
CA GLU A 18 6.02 -5.83 9.69
C GLU A 18 4.58 -6.23 10.02
N VAL A 19 3.70 -6.26 9.01
CA VAL A 19 2.30 -6.63 9.16
C VAL A 19 2.15 -8.08 9.66
N LYS A 20 2.97 -9.01 9.15
CA LYS A 20 3.01 -10.40 9.65
C LYS A 20 3.45 -10.47 11.12
N ARG A 21 4.46 -9.70 11.53
CA ARG A 21 4.89 -9.63 12.94
C ARG A 21 3.76 -9.09 13.82
N GLU A 22 3.14 -8.00 13.40
CA GLU A 22 2.04 -7.34 14.11
C GLU A 22 0.86 -8.30 14.29
N PHE A 23 0.42 -8.96 13.22
CA PHE A 23 -0.62 -9.99 13.28
C PHE A 23 -0.28 -11.11 14.28
N GLY A 24 0.95 -11.63 14.21
CA GLY A 24 1.43 -12.66 15.14
C GLY A 24 1.47 -12.20 16.61
N HIS A 25 1.81 -10.93 16.85
CA HIS A 25 1.78 -10.32 18.17
C HIS A 25 0.35 -10.15 18.69
N ARG A 26 -0.54 -9.54 17.89
CA ARG A 26 -1.96 -9.34 18.22
C ARG A 26 -2.65 -10.65 18.54
N ARG A 27 -2.41 -11.71 17.77
CA ARG A 27 -3.02 -13.03 18.01
C ARG A 27 -2.72 -13.56 19.40
N LYS A 28 -1.49 -13.38 19.90
CA LYS A 28 -1.11 -13.80 21.26
C LYS A 28 -1.67 -12.85 22.31
N LEU A 29 -1.51 -11.54 22.11
CA LEU A 29 -1.92 -10.52 23.06
C LEU A 29 -3.44 -10.49 23.25
N TYR A 30 -4.21 -10.55 22.17
CA TYR A 30 -5.67 -10.46 22.23
C TYR A 30 -6.28 -11.72 22.82
N ALA A 31 -5.75 -12.91 22.51
CA ALA A 31 -6.16 -14.14 23.19
C ALA A 31 -6.00 -14.01 24.71
N TYR A 32 -4.86 -13.49 25.18
CA TYR A 32 -4.65 -13.20 26.60
C TYR A 32 -5.62 -12.16 27.15
N LYS A 33 -5.92 -11.08 26.40
CA LYS A 33 -6.85 -10.04 26.85
C LYS A 33 -8.29 -10.54 26.95
N VAL A 34 -8.71 -11.40 26.02
CA VAL A 34 -10.04 -12.04 25.99
C VAL A 34 -10.21 -12.99 27.18
N ASP A 35 -9.22 -13.86 27.43
CA ASP A 35 -9.20 -14.76 28.59
C ASP A 35 -9.35 -13.99 29.93
N ARG A 36 -8.71 -12.82 30.02
CA ARG A 36 -8.78 -11.95 31.21
C ARG A 36 -10.04 -11.07 31.27
N GLY A 37 -10.97 -11.18 30.31
CA GLY A 37 -12.18 -10.35 30.25
C GLY A 37 -11.92 -8.87 29.98
N SER A 38 -10.71 -8.51 29.55
CA SER A 38 -10.29 -7.12 29.27
C SER A 38 -10.50 -6.69 27.82
N MET A 39 -10.99 -7.61 26.98
CA MET A 39 -11.33 -7.39 25.58
C MET A 39 -12.44 -8.37 25.21
N LEU A 40 -13.44 -7.91 24.45
CA LEU A 40 -14.47 -8.79 23.89
C LEU A 40 -13.88 -9.63 22.76
N ALA A 41 -14.32 -10.88 22.64
CA ALA A 41 -13.82 -11.82 21.63
C ALA A 41 -14.08 -11.29 20.21
N GLU A 42 -15.26 -10.71 19.97
CA GLU A 42 -15.67 -10.18 18.67
C GLU A 42 -14.80 -8.99 18.24
N VAL A 43 -14.34 -8.19 19.22
CA VAL A 43 -13.44 -7.05 18.96
C VAL A 43 -12.05 -7.57 18.61
N ALA A 44 -11.55 -8.58 19.32
CA ALA A 44 -10.28 -9.22 19.01
C ALA A 44 -10.30 -9.83 17.60
N ASP A 45 -11.36 -10.56 17.25
CA ASP A 45 -11.53 -11.18 15.94
C ASP A 45 -11.58 -10.14 14.82
N ARG A 46 -12.32 -9.05 15.01
CA ARG A 46 -12.37 -7.95 14.02
C ARG A 46 -11.00 -7.31 13.80
N GLU A 47 -10.26 -7.02 14.87
CA GLU A 47 -8.94 -6.40 14.78
C GLU A 47 -7.89 -7.35 14.16
N LEU A 48 -8.00 -8.66 14.38
CA LEU A 48 -7.18 -9.66 13.70
C LEU A 48 -7.53 -9.76 12.22
N ALA A 49 -8.81 -9.73 11.87
CA ALA A 49 -9.26 -9.76 10.49
C ALA A 49 -8.82 -8.50 9.71
N LEU A 50 -8.83 -7.31 10.35
CA LEU A 50 -8.27 -6.08 9.77
C LEU A 50 -6.75 -6.17 9.55
N ALA A 51 -6.00 -6.73 10.51
CA ALA A 51 -4.57 -6.94 10.33
C ALA A 51 -4.24 -7.96 9.23
N SER A 52 -5.06 -9.02 9.09
CA SER A 52 -4.97 -9.97 7.98
C SER A 52 -5.21 -9.27 6.63
N ALA A 53 -6.23 -8.40 6.58
CA ALA A 53 -6.58 -7.65 5.38
C ALA A 53 -5.42 -6.79 4.86
N TRP A 54 -4.65 -6.15 5.74
CA TRP A 54 -3.42 -5.43 5.34
C TRP A 54 -2.40 -6.35 4.67
N GLY A 55 -2.23 -7.57 5.20
CA GLY A 55 -1.31 -8.56 4.64
C GLY A 55 -1.75 -9.04 3.26
N GLU A 56 -3.05 -9.26 3.08
CA GLU A 56 -3.64 -9.62 1.79
C GLU A 56 -3.49 -8.51 0.76
N ASP A 57 -3.70 -7.25 1.15
CA ASP A 57 -3.48 -6.09 0.26
C ASP A 57 -2.03 -6.03 -0.21
N LEU A 58 -1.06 -6.20 0.70
CA LEU A 58 0.36 -6.21 0.36
C LEU A 58 0.70 -7.37 -0.56
N ALA A 59 0.15 -8.57 -0.32
CA ALA A 59 0.33 -9.70 -1.20
C ALA A 59 -0.24 -9.43 -2.60
N ARG A 60 -1.41 -8.77 -2.71
CA ARG A 60 -1.99 -8.33 -3.98
C ARG A 60 -1.12 -7.31 -4.69
N MET A 61 -0.57 -6.33 -3.96
CA MET A 61 0.36 -5.34 -4.52
C MET A 61 1.59 -6.05 -5.09
N ILE A 62 2.26 -6.88 -4.28
CA ILE A 62 3.47 -7.62 -4.69
C ILE A 62 3.18 -8.48 -5.92
N ALA A 63 2.09 -9.25 -5.92
CA ALA A 63 1.69 -10.07 -7.06
C ALA A 63 1.42 -9.23 -8.32
N ALA A 64 0.76 -8.07 -8.19
CA ALA A 64 0.49 -7.17 -9.30
C ALA A 64 1.76 -6.50 -9.85
N LEU A 65 2.86 -6.50 -9.08
CA LEU A 65 4.18 -6.09 -9.54
C LEU A 65 4.91 -7.26 -10.22
N ASP A 66 4.91 -8.44 -9.61
CA ASP A 66 5.60 -9.59 -10.18
C ASP A 66 4.98 -10.04 -11.50
N GLN A 67 3.65 -9.95 -11.62
CA GLN A 67 2.90 -10.36 -12.81
C GLN A 67 1.87 -9.29 -13.21
N PRO A 68 2.30 -8.24 -13.92
CA PRO A 68 1.39 -7.19 -14.39
C PRO A 68 0.29 -7.76 -15.29
N GLY A 69 -0.98 -7.49 -14.94
CA GLY A 69 -2.15 -7.94 -15.71
C GLY A 69 -2.74 -9.29 -15.27
N ALA A 70 -2.09 -10.02 -14.36
CA ALA A 70 -2.71 -11.17 -13.72
C ALA A 70 -3.94 -10.74 -12.89
N PRO A 71 -5.00 -11.56 -12.84
CA PRO A 71 -6.15 -11.27 -11.98
C PRO A 71 -5.70 -11.21 -10.52
N ALA A 72 -6.08 -10.15 -9.81
CA ALA A 72 -5.80 -10.04 -8.40
C ALA A 72 -6.56 -11.15 -7.64
N PRO A 73 -5.94 -11.78 -6.62
CA PRO A 73 -6.65 -12.65 -5.68
C PRO A 73 -7.89 -11.97 -5.10
N ALA A 74 -8.88 -12.78 -4.69
CA ALA A 74 -10.09 -12.28 -4.04
C ALA A 74 -9.75 -11.37 -2.85
N GLY A 75 -10.56 -10.32 -2.68
CA GLY A 75 -10.46 -9.36 -1.60
C GLY A 75 -10.99 -9.88 -0.26
N HIS A 76 -10.73 -9.12 0.79
CA HIS A 76 -11.45 -9.22 2.06
C HIS A 76 -12.72 -8.35 2.04
N GLY A 77 -13.59 -8.51 3.04
CA GLY A 77 -14.84 -7.72 3.16
C GLY A 77 -14.69 -6.31 3.74
N PHE A 78 -13.49 -5.87 4.14
CA PHE A 78 -13.28 -4.54 4.73
C PHE A 78 -13.17 -3.44 3.68
N SER A 79 -13.84 -2.31 3.94
CA SER A 79 -13.70 -1.10 3.16
C SER A 79 -12.31 -0.46 3.30
N TRP A 80 -11.97 0.45 2.38
CA TRP A 80 -10.77 1.29 2.51
C TRP A 80 -10.74 2.09 3.82
N HIS A 81 -11.85 2.74 4.19
CA HIS A 81 -11.93 3.54 5.41
C HIS A 81 -11.64 2.73 6.68
N GLU A 82 -12.12 1.49 6.75
CA GLU A 82 -11.89 0.61 7.90
C GLU A 82 -10.43 0.22 8.03
N ARG A 83 -9.78 -0.19 6.92
CA ARG A 83 -8.36 -0.56 6.90
C ARG A 83 -7.47 0.62 7.25
N ARG A 84 -7.70 1.77 6.60
CA ARG A 84 -7.00 3.03 6.87
C ARG A 84 -7.15 3.43 8.34
N GLY A 85 -8.39 3.43 8.85
CA GLY A 85 -8.68 3.77 10.23
C GLY A 85 -7.97 2.84 11.22
N ALA A 86 -7.84 1.56 10.89
CA ALA A 86 -7.12 0.59 11.72
C ALA A 86 -5.61 0.85 11.74
N VAL A 87 -4.99 1.23 10.61
CA VAL A 87 -3.55 1.60 10.57
C VAL A 87 -3.31 2.86 11.41
N LEU A 88 -4.19 3.86 11.32
CA LEU A 88 -4.10 5.08 12.13
C LEU A 88 -4.19 4.80 13.63
N ARG A 89 -5.11 3.90 14.05
CA ARG A 89 -5.21 3.50 15.47
C ARG A 89 -3.92 2.83 15.97
N GLU A 90 -3.29 2.01 15.13
CA GLU A 90 -2.01 1.38 15.47
C GLU A 90 -0.89 2.40 15.59
N LEU A 91 -0.80 3.36 14.65
CA LEU A 91 0.18 4.44 14.72
C LEU A 91 0.01 5.28 15.98
N ASP A 92 -1.22 5.67 16.34
CA ASP A 92 -1.52 6.39 17.59
C ASP A 92 -1.12 5.59 18.84
N LEU A 93 -1.40 4.29 18.86
CA LEU A 93 -1.02 3.42 19.96
C LEU A 93 0.50 3.35 20.12
N ARG A 94 1.24 3.25 19.02
CA ARG A 94 2.71 3.21 19.03
C ARG A 94 3.30 4.55 19.47
N ASP A 95 2.76 5.66 18.99
CA ASP A 95 3.17 7.00 19.41
C ASP A 95 3.07 7.17 20.94
N ARG A 96 1.98 6.69 21.54
CA ARG A 96 1.78 6.74 22.99
C ARG A 96 2.63 5.76 23.80
N LEU A 97 2.85 4.54 23.30
CA LEU A 97 3.46 3.46 24.08
C LEU A 97 4.96 3.30 23.86
N TYR A 98 5.47 3.53 22.64
CA TYR A 98 6.88 3.29 22.31
C TYR A 98 7.85 4.13 23.13
N PRO A 99 7.62 5.44 23.40
CA PRO A 99 8.54 6.22 24.21
C PRO A 99 8.79 5.59 25.59
N LYS A 100 7.71 5.13 26.25
CA LYS A 100 7.80 4.42 27.52
C LYS A 100 8.52 3.07 27.38
N TRP A 101 8.17 2.28 26.37
CA TRP A 101 8.79 0.96 26.16
C TRP A 101 10.26 1.04 25.79
N ILE A 102 10.70 2.10 25.11
CA ILE A 102 12.11 2.39 24.84
C ILE A 102 12.84 2.75 26.14
N ALA A 103 12.27 3.63 26.96
CA ALA A 103 12.83 3.98 28.26
C ALA A 103 12.95 2.77 29.20
N ASP A 104 11.97 1.87 29.15
CA ASP A 104 11.94 0.62 29.93
C ASP A 104 12.83 -0.50 29.30
N GLY A 105 13.50 -0.25 28.16
CA GLY A 105 14.35 -1.23 27.48
C GLY A 105 13.59 -2.42 26.85
N ARG A 106 12.27 -2.31 26.66
CA ARG A 106 11.41 -3.36 26.09
C ARG A 106 11.44 -3.39 24.55
N VAL A 107 11.74 -2.25 23.93
CA VAL A 107 11.88 -2.12 22.48
C VAL A 107 13.12 -1.29 22.18
N ILE A 108 13.90 -1.71 21.19
CA ILE A 108 15.06 -0.95 20.70
C ILE A 108 14.55 0.22 19.86
N GLU A 109 15.02 1.44 20.14
CA GLU A 109 14.59 2.68 19.46
C GLU A 109 14.65 2.58 17.92
N ARG A 110 15.76 2.06 17.38
CA ARG A 110 15.91 1.83 15.93
C ARG A 110 14.82 0.92 15.36
N ASP A 111 14.48 -0.14 16.08
CA ASP A 111 13.48 -1.09 15.62
C ASP A 111 12.09 -0.45 15.73
N ALA A 112 11.78 0.27 16.81
CA ALA A 112 10.55 1.06 16.93
C ALA A 112 10.38 2.06 15.78
N ALA A 113 11.43 2.81 15.43
CA ALA A 113 11.40 3.75 14.31
C ALA A 113 11.14 3.06 12.97
N HIS A 114 11.81 1.92 12.72
CA HIS A 114 11.58 1.13 11.50
C HIS A 114 10.14 0.60 11.41
N GLN A 115 9.62 0.11 12.53
CA GLN A 115 8.27 -0.41 12.66
C GLN A 115 7.21 0.67 12.36
N VAL A 116 7.39 1.88 12.91
CA VAL A 116 6.53 3.03 12.63
C VAL A 116 6.63 3.44 11.15
N ALA A 117 7.83 3.51 10.58
CA ALA A 117 8.03 3.85 9.17
C ALA A 117 7.35 2.87 8.22
N CYS A 118 7.35 1.57 8.52
CA CYS A 118 6.62 0.56 7.74
C CYS A 118 5.10 0.81 7.73
N LEU A 119 4.50 1.15 8.89
CA LEU A 119 3.07 1.43 8.98
C LEU A 119 2.69 2.78 8.35
N GLN A 120 3.53 3.80 8.49
CA GLN A 120 3.32 5.07 7.79
C GLN A 120 3.40 4.88 6.28
N CYS A 121 4.34 4.08 5.79
CA CYS A 121 4.41 3.75 4.37
C CYS A 121 3.18 2.97 3.89
N LEU A 122 2.64 2.03 4.70
CA LEU A 122 1.37 1.37 4.41
C LEU A 122 0.20 2.37 4.34
N LEU A 123 0.15 3.34 5.25
CA LEU A 123 -0.86 4.39 5.23
C LEU A 123 -0.76 5.22 3.94
N GLU A 124 0.44 5.67 3.55
CA GLU A 124 0.64 6.42 2.31
C GLU A 124 0.23 5.61 1.07
N LEU A 125 0.43 4.28 1.06
CA LEU A 125 -0.08 3.44 -0.03
C LEU A 125 -1.61 3.49 -0.12
N TYR A 126 -2.30 3.53 1.02
CA TYR A 126 -3.75 3.71 1.04
C TYR A 126 -4.18 5.13 0.61
N GLU A 127 -3.44 6.17 0.99
CA GLU A 127 -3.72 7.55 0.55
C GLU A 127 -3.46 7.76 -0.95
N ASP A 128 -2.47 7.05 -1.52
CA ASP A 128 -2.19 7.03 -2.97
C ASP A 128 -3.33 6.34 -3.79
N GLY A 129 -4.42 5.93 -3.14
CA GLY A 129 -5.62 5.38 -3.78
C GLY A 129 -5.51 3.89 -4.12
N PHE A 130 -4.56 3.16 -3.51
CA PHE A 130 -4.53 1.71 -3.64
C PHE A 130 -5.67 1.06 -2.85
N ASP A 131 -6.82 0.97 -3.49
CA ASP A 131 -7.97 0.22 -3.01
C ASP A 131 -8.27 -0.98 -3.93
N PHE A 132 -8.05 -2.19 -3.41
CA PHE A 132 -8.35 -3.45 -4.10
C PHE A 132 -9.82 -3.92 -3.95
N THR A 133 -10.73 -3.10 -3.42
CA THR A 133 -12.14 -3.48 -3.20
C THR A 133 -13.04 -3.43 -4.44
N GLY A 134 -12.49 -3.28 -5.65
CA GLY A 134 -13.28 -3.35 -6.87
C GLY A 134 -13.95 -4.72 -7.03
N PHE A 135 -15.27 -4.72 -7.28
CA PHE A 135 -16.14 -5.89 -7.54
C PHE A 135 -15.61 -6.87 -8.60
N ASN A 136 -14.55 -6.50 -9.35
CA ASN A 136 -13.93 -7.28 -10.42
C ASN A 136 -12.41 -7.48 -10.25
N GLY A 137 -11.80 -7.18 -9.10
CA GLY A 137 -10.34 -7.33 -8.91
C GLY A 137 -9.47 -6.50 -9.88
N ALA A 138 -10.08 -5.56 -10.61
CA ALA A 138 -9.34 -4.60 -11.41
C ALA A 138 -8.56 -3.69 -10.45
N ARG A 139 -7.29 -3.41 -10.77
CA ARG A 139 -6.53 -2.34 -10.11
C ARG A 139 -7.46 -1.12 -9.99
N PRO A 140 -7.44 -0.39 -8.86
CA PRO A 140 -8.01 0.95 -8.88
C PRO A 140 -7.41 1.63 -10.11
N LYS A 141 -8.28 2.04 -11.05
CA LYS A 141 -7.83 2.97 -12.08
C LYS A 141 -7.17 4.08 -11.28
N LEU A 142 -5.95 4.46 -11.65
CA LEU A 142 -5.34 5.66 -11.12
C LEU A 142 -6.16 6.81 -11.68
N VAL A 143 -7.35 7.06 -11.09
CA VAL A 143 -8.32 8.04 -11.55
C VAL A 143 -7.82 9.37 -11.04
N GLY A 144 -7.18 10.08 -11.96
CA GLY A 144 -6.62 11.40 -11.78
C GLY A 144 -5.52 11.56 -12.81
N THR A 145 -5.60 12.60 -13.63
CA THR A 145 -4.50 13.04 -14.48
C THR A 145 -3.27 13.22 -13.60
N ARG A 146 -2.39 12.22 -13.60
CA ARG A 146 -1.13 12.32 -12.88
C ARG A 146 -0.33 13.43 -13.52
N THR A 147 0.23 14.32 -12.71
CA THR A 147 1.23 15.24 -13.25
C THR A 147 2.44 14.42 -13.74
N PRO A 148 3.20 14.91 -14.72
CA PRO A 148 4.43 14.26 -15.14
C PRO A 148 5.38 13.91 -13.98
N GLU A 149 5.42 14.73 -12.91
CA GLU A 149 6.22 14.42 -11.72
C GLU A 149 5.69 13.20 -10.94
N GLN A 150 4.37 13.02 -10.86
CA GLN A 150 3.75 11.87 -10.20
C GLN A 150 3.97 10.57 -10.98
N VAL A 151 4.03 10.63 -12.31
CA VAL A 151 4.41 9.51 -13.18
C VAL A 151 5.89 9.17 -13.01
N ALA A 152 6.78 10.16 -13.09
CA ALA A 152 8.22 9.98 -12.88
C ALA A 152 8.53 9.34 -11.51
N ALA A 153 7.93 9.86 -10.43
CA ALA A 153 8.07 9.30 -9.09
C ALA A 153 7.50 7.89 -8.92
N SER A 154 6.60 7.44 -9.82
CA SER A 154 6.07 6.07 -9.82
C SER A 154 6.99 5.12 -10.58
N VAL A 155 7.61 5.58 -11.66
CA VAL A 155 8.65 4.84 -12.39
C VAL A 155 9.88 4.63 -11.50
N ASP A 156 10.33 5.65 -10.78
CA ASP A 156 11.46 5.56 -9.84
C ASP A 156 11.20 4.55 -8.73
N PHE A 157 9.97 4.50 -8.19
CA PHE A 157 9.61 3.49 -7.20
C PHE A 157 9.73 2.08 -7.75
N PHE A 158 9.19 1.82 -8.95
CA PHE A 158 9.31 0.51 -9.56
C PHE A 158 10.76 0.16 -9.85
N GLN A 159 11.55 1.09 -10.40
CA GLN A 159 12.99 0.87 -10.60
C GLN A 159 13.76 0.61 -9.30
N LEU A 160 13.39 1.26 -8.19
CA LEU A 160 14.05 1.09 -6.89
C LEU A 160 13.64 -0.23 -6.19
N GLN A 161 12.39 -0.68 -6.38
CA GLN A 161 11.92 -1.99 -5.91
C GLN A 161 12.50 -3.14 -6.77
N TYR A 162 12.50 -3.03 -8.10
CA TYR A 162 13.03 -4.06 -9.01
C TYR A 162 14.56 -4.06 -9.09
N GLY A 163 15.22 -2.91 -8.98
CA GLY A 163 16.68 -2.80 -9.01
C GLY A 163 17.35 -3.42 -7.77
N ARG A 164 16.62 -3.55 -6.66
CA ARG A 164 17.08 -4.27 -5.46
C ARG A 164 16.68 -5.74 -5.44
N SER A 165 15.56 -6.13 -6.04
CA SER A 165 15.08 -7.51 -6.00
C SER A 165 15.56 -8.39 -7.16
N LEU A 166 15.97 -7.80 -8.30
CA LEU A 166 16.30 -8.56 -9.50
C LEU A 166 17.64 -8.13 -10.10
N ARG A 167 18.58 -9.07 -10.18
CA ARG A 167 19.68 -9.04 -11.17
C ARG A 167 19.11 -9.23 -12.59
N ILE A 168 18.09 -8.46 -12.99
CA ILE A 168 17.48 -8.51 -14.33
C ILE A 168 17.77 -7.18 -15.02
N LYS A 169 18.33 -7.26 -16.22
CA LYS A 169 18.89 -6.15 -17.00
C LYS A 169 17.80 -5.11 -17.33
N SER A 170 18.15 -3.82 -17.23
CA SER A 170 17.27 -2.66 -17.42
C SER A 170 16.53 -2.49 -18.78
N PRO A 171 16.88 -3.14 -19.91
CA PRO A 171 16.22 -2.84 -21.19
C PRO A 171 14.72 -3.15 -21.24
N MET A 172 14.26 -4.15 -20.49
CA MET A 172 12.83 -4.52 -20.49
C MET A 172 11.95 -3.46 -19.81
N LEU A 173 12.45 -2.85 -18.72
CA LEU A 173 11.73 -1.82 -17.98
C LEU A 173 11.66 -0.50 -18.77
N GLU A 174 12.74 -0.16 -19.49
CA GLU A 174 12.74 1.00 -20.41
C GLU A 174 11.74 0.83 -21.56
N ALA A 175 11.60 -0.39 -22.10
CA ALA A 175 10.64 -0.68 -23.16
C ALA A 175 9.18 -0.54 -22.69
N ILE A 176 8.87 -0.99 -21.47
CA ILE A 176 7.54 -0.87 -20.86
C ILE A 176 7.20 0.61 -20.60
N ALA A 177 8.14 1.37 -20.05
CA ALA A 177 7.96 2.81 -19.79
C ALA A 177 7.74 3.62 -21.07
N ARG A 178 8.50 3.36 -22.14
CA ARG A 178 8.28 4.01 -23.45
C ARG A 178 6.92 3.68 -24.04
N LYS A 179 6.49 2.42 -23.94
CA LYS A 179 5.20 1.99 -24.48
C LYS A 179 4.03 2.67 -23.77
N ALA A 180 4.10 2.83 -22.45
CA ALA A 180 3.08 3.54 -21.68
C ALA A 180 2.97 5.03 -22.06
N LEU A 181 4.11 5.71 -22.25
CA LEU A 181 4.15 7.12 -22.66
C LEU A 181 3.64 7.33 -24.09
N ALA A 182 3.83 6.36 -25.00
CA ALA A 182 3.34 6.45 -26.37
C ALA A 182 1.80 6.34 -26.47
N THR A 183 1.15 5.61 -25.55
CA THR A 183 -0.31 5.46 -25.52
C THR A 183 -1.05 6.70 -25.01
N ASP A 184 -0.40 7.53 -24.18
CA ASP A 184 -0.99 8.78 -23.67
C ASP A 184 -0.79 9.98 -24.62
N GLY A 185 -0.01 9.79 -25.70
CA GLY A 185 0.23 10.79 -26.74
C GLY A 185 -0.66 10.66 -27.97
N ALA A 186 -1.70 9.81 -27.95
CA ALA A 186 -2.68 9.77 -29.03
C ALA A 186 -3.46 11.08 -29.03
N GLU A 187 -3.22 11.92 -30.04
CA GLU A 187 -3.94 13.17 -30.26
C GLU A 187 -5.45 12.93 -30.19
N PRO A 188 -6.22 13.79 -29.51
CA PRO A 188 -7.67 13.72 -29.59
C PRO A 188 -8.08 13.97 -31.04
N ASP A 189 -8.73 12.98 -31.66
CA ASP A 189 -9.33 13.11 -32.98
C ASP A 189 -10.10 14.43 -33.06
N ALA A 190 -9.78 15.21 -34.09
CA ALA A 190 -10.33 16.52 -34.36
C ALA A 190 -11.86 16.53 -34.21
N VAL A 191 -12.34 17.25 -33.19
CA VAL A 191 -13.76 17.56 -33.02
C VAL A 191 -14.19 18.37 -34.23
N GLY A 192 -15.05 17.76 -35.04
CA GLY A 192 -15.49 18.27 -36.33
C GLY A 192 -16.04 19.71 -36.27
N GLU A 193 -15.65 20.47 -37.28
CA GLU A 193 -16.14 21.80 -37.61
C GLU A 193 -17.68 21.85 -37.64
N GLN A 194 -18.29 22.60 -36.73
CA GLN A 194 -19.67 23.04 -36.87
C GLN A 194 -19.73 24.12 -37.97
N LYS A 195 -20.33 23.77 -39.11
CA LYS A 195 -20.69 24.74 -40.15
C LYS A 195 -21.74 25.71 -39.62
N GLU A 196 -21.39 26.99 -39.56
CA GLU A 196 -22.35 28.09 -39.46
C GLU A 196 -23.32 28.04 -40.67
N MET A 197 -24.62 27.95 -40.39
CA MET A 197 -25.65 28.30 -41.37
C MET A 197 -25.89 29.81 -41.30
N ALA A 198 -25.47 30.51 -42.35
CA ALA A 198 -25.93 31.87 -42.61
C ALA A 198 -27.33 31.82 -43.25
N LEU A 199 -28.19 32.74 -42.80
CA LEU A 199 -29.51 33.09 -43.34
C LEU A 199 -29.43 33.63 -44.77
#